data_AF-A0A926CC61-F1
#
_entry.id   AF-A0A926CC61-F1
#
_cell.length_a   1.000
_cell.length_b   1.000
_cell.length_c   1.000
_cell.angle_alpha   90.00
_cell.angle_beta   90.00
_cell.angle_gamma   90.00
#
_symmetry.space_group_name_H-M   'P 1'
#
loop_
_entity.id
_entity.type
_entity.pdbx_description
1 polymer ?
#
loop_
_entity_poly.entity_id
_entity_poly.type
_entity_poly.pdbx_seq_one_letter_code
_entity_poly.pdbx_strand_id
1 'polypeptide(L)'
;MLEQYDPFSRYIAEVMRHMRHLPDTQRAMIAGELRGHLEDAACEFGERAESRVVQELVVGQMGSSWRVGRALARANRNIEAERRTWMLLATLARVTAAAGATLMLAFFLLLSLFVVPPATPLTATEITGVVQSIRAPLSFPDGDMTIVLQDQRNFYVNRPYERDDFAWRQLRAEVKRGDQITLTAVEPLAWLINPLAPEPGRGVAYTPLAGVRTPTTMYLDAKLSAQNTPALFMQPMIALLLAGFVLACMLPELRRVIRFGTEGRWTRR
;
A
#
# COMPACT_ATOMS: atom_id res chain seq x y z
N MET A 1 -51.91 -37.08 -26.31
CA MET A 1 -52.48 -36.66 -25.02
C MET A 1 -51.75 -35.40 -24.60
N LEU A 2 -52.33 -34.24 -24.93
CA LEU A 2 -51.85 -32.94 -24.45
C LEU A 2 -52.35 -32.81 -23.01
N GLU A 3 -51.47 -32.98 -22.03
CA GLU A 3 -51.77 -32.53 -20.66
C GLU A 3 -52.22 -31.07 -20.75
N GLN A 4 -53.48 -30.82 -20.41
CA GLN A 4 -54.05 -29.48 -20.33
C GLN A 4 -53.30 -28.73 -19.24
N TYR A 5 -52.29 -27.96 -19.64
CA TYR A 5 -51.58 -27.07 -18.73
C TYR A 5 -52.56 -25.98 -18.26
N ASP A 6 -52.86 -26.01 -16.96
CA ASP A 6 -53.57 -24.96 -16.23
C ASP A 6 -52.93 -23.58 -16.50
N PRO A 7 -53.68 -22.60 -17.08
CA PRO A 7 -53.21 -21.25 -17.35
C PRO A 7 -52.55 -20.56 -16.15
N PHE A 8 -53.07 -20.77 -14.93
CA PHE A 8 -52.48 -20.18 -13.72
C PHE A 8 -51.12 -20.79 -13.41
N SER A 9 -51.03 -22.11 -13.38
CA SER A 9 -49.76 -22.81 -13.15
C SER A 9 -48.69 -22.46 -14.18
N ARG A 10 -49.06 -22.30 -15.46
CA ARG A 10 -48.14 -21.84 -16.50
C ARG A 10 -47.65 -20.41 -16.22
N TYR A 11 -48.56 -19.50 -15.92
CA TYR A 11 -48.23 -18.10 -15.64
C TYR A 11 -47.31 -17.98 -14.42
N ILE A 12 -47.62 -18.69 -13.33
CA ILE A 12 -46.80 -18.74 -12.13
C ILE A 12 -45.39 -19.27 -12.45
N ALA A 13 -45.29 -20.37 -13.21
CA ALA A 13 -43.99 -20.92 -13.60
C ALA A 13 -43.14 -19.91 -14.40
N GLU A 14 -43.76 -19.16 -15.31
CA GLU A 14 -43.09 -18.09 -16.06
C GLU A 14 -42.64 -16.94 -15.15
N VAL A 15 -43.47 -16.50 -14.20
CA VAL A 15 -43.12 -15.47 -13.19
C VAL A 15 -41.94 -15.95 -12.32
N MET A 16 -42.00 -17.19 -11.82
CA MET A 16 -40.94 -17.80 -10.99
C MET A 16 -39.60 -17.88 -11.72
N ARG A 17 -39.59 -18.10 -13.04
CA ARG A 17 -38.36 -18.12 -13.86
C ARG A 17 -37.55 -16.83 -13.73
N HIS A 18 -38.22 -15.69 -13.51
CA HIS A 18 -37.59 -14.39 -13.33
C HIS A 18 -37.09 -14.13 -11.89
N MET A 19 -37.50 -14.96 -10.94
CA MET A 19 -37.12 -14.89 -9.52
C MET A 19 -36.11 -15.98 -9.13
N ARG A 20 -35.40 -16.57 -10.11
CA ARG A 20 -34.48 -17.70 -9.90
C ARG A 20 -33.38 -17.48 -8.85
N HIS A 21 -33.09 -16.24 -8.49
CA HIS A 21 -32.06 -15.85 -7.51
C HIS A 21 -32.59 -15.79 -6.07
N LEU A 22 -33.90 -15.92 -5.85
CA LEU A 22 -34.49 -16.03 -4.52
C LEU A 22 -34.37 -17.49 -4.00
N PRO A 23 -34.25 -17.69 -2.68
CA PRO A 23 -34.29 -19.01 -2.05
C PRO A 23 -35.57 -19.78 -2.37
N ASP A 24 -35.48 -21.11 -2.44
CA ASP A 24 -36.62 -21.99 -2.77
C ASP A 24 -37.82 -21.80 -1.86
N THR A 25 -37.58 -21.58 -0.57
CA THR A 25 -38.62 -21.33 0.44
C THR A 25 -39.39 -20.04 0.16
N GLN A 26 -38.71 -18.96 -0.24
CA GLN A 26 -39.36 -17.72 -0.64
C GLN A 26 -40.09 -17.86 -1.97
N ARG A 27 -39.52 -18.57 -2.95
CA ARG A 27 -40.19 -18.80 -4.23
C ARG A 27 -41.47 -19.62 -4.06
N ALA A 28 -41.45 -20.62 -3.19
CA ALA A 28 -42.63 -21.43 -2.87
C ALA A 28 -43.72 -20.61 -2.19
N MET A 29 -43.36 -19.74 -1.24
CA MET A 29 -44.29 -18.82 -0.57
C MET A 29 -44.95 -17.85 -1.57
N ILE A 30 -44.13 -17.18 -2.40
CA ILE A 30 -44.63 -16.22 -3.41
C ILE A 30 -45.48 -16.94 -4.46
N ALA A 31 -45.13 -18.18 -4.84
CA ALA A 31 -45.95 -18.98 -5.76
C ALA A 31 -47.31 -19.33 -5.16
N GLY A 32 -47.37 -19.65 -3.86
CA GLY A 32 -48.62 -19.90 -3.14
C GLY A 32 -49.51 -18.66 -3.07
N GLU A 33 -48.94 -17.51 -2.68
CA GLU A 33 -49.68 -16.23 -2.64
C GLU A 33 -50.18 -15.80 -4.02
N LEU A 34 -49.32 -15.90 -5.05
CA LEU A 34 -49.72 -15.56 -6.42
C LEU A 34 -50.84 -16.48 -6.93
N ARG A 35 -50.80 -17.77 -6.58
CA ARG A 35 -51.89 -18.70 -6.90
C ARG A 35 -53.18 -18.30 -6.20
N GLY A 36 -53.13 -18.02 -4.89
CA GLY A 36 -54.30 -17.58 -4.14
C GLY A 36 -54.95 -16.33 -4.74
N HIS A 37 -54.15 -15.33 -5.12
CA HIS A 37 -54.68 -14.12 -5.77
C HIS A 37 -55.32 -14.37 -7.14
N LEU A 38 -54.79 -15.29 -7.93
CA LEU A 38 -55.39 -15.67 -9.22
C LEU A 38 -56.71 -16.43 -9.02
N GLU A 39 -56.76 -17.31 -8.03
CA GLU A 39 -57.96 -18.06 -7.65
C GLU A 39 -59.05 -17.13 -7.09
N ASP A 40 -58.68 -16.20 -6.21
CA ASP A 40 -59.60 -15.18 -5.66
C ASP A 40 -60.20 -14.31 -6.77
N ALA A 41 -59.36 -13.86 -7.72
CA ALA A 41 -59.82 -13.08 -8.87
C ALA A 41 -60.74 -13.88 -9.80
N ALA A 42 -60.52 -15.20 -9.94
CA ALA A 42 -61.41 -16.06 -10.70
C ALA A 42 -62.75 -16.31 -9.98
N CYS A 43 -62.75 -16.36 -8.64
CA CYS A 43 -63.96 -16.56 -7.83
C CYS A 43 -65.01 -15.46 -8.03
N GLU A 44 -64.61 -14.25 -8.43
CA GLU A 44 -65.54 -13.17 -8.80
C GLU A 44 -66.46 -13.53 -9.97
N PHE A 45 -66.11 -14.55 -10.76
CA PHE A 45 -66.89 -15.07 -11.88
C PHE A 45 -67.81 -16.25 -11.50
N GLY A 46 -67.92 -16.58 -10.21
CA GLY A 46 -68.83 -17.59 -9.67
C GLY A 46 -68.58 -18.99 -10.23
N GLU A 47 -69.64 -19.68 -10.69
CA GLU A 47 -69.55 -21.06 -11.24
C GLU A 47 -68.61 -21.18 -12.46
N ARG A 48 -68.18 -20.07 -13.05
CA ARG A 48 -67.26 -20.06 -14.21
C ARG A 48 -65.80 -19.89 -13.83
N ALA A 49 -65.45 -19.81 -12.53
CA ALA A 49 -64.08 -19.60 -12.07
C ALA A 49 -63.08 -20.64 -12.60
N GLU A 50 -63.50 -21.91 -12.73
CA GLU A 50 -62.67 -23.00 -13.24
C GLU A 50 -62.57 -23.03 -14.77
N SER A 51 -63.32 -22.18 -15.47
CA SER A 51 -63.26 -22.12 -16.93
C SER A 51 -61.90 -21.57 -17.37
N ARG A 52 -61.25 -22.30 -18.27
CA ARG A 52 -59.99 -21.88 -18.90
C ARG A 52 -60.07 -20.47 -19.49
N VAL A 53 -61.21 -20.09 -20.06
CA VAL A 53 -61.41 -18.74 -20.65
C VAL A 53 -61.35 -17.66 -19.59
N VAL A 54 -61.92 -17.92 -18.41
CA VAL A 54 -61.87 -16.99 -17.27
C VAL A 54 -60.46 -16.90 -16.71
N GLN A 55 -59.76 -18.03 -16.57
CA GLN A 55 -58.38 -18.06 -16.10
C GLN A 55 -57.42 -17.32 -17.04
N GLU A 56 -57.54 -17.50 -18.36
CA GLU A 56 -56.75 -16.75 -19.35
C GLU A 56 -57.07 -15.25 -19.33
N LEU A 57 -58.33 -14.87 -19.09
CA LEU A 57 -58.73 -13.46 -18.89
C LEU A 57 -58.09 -12.85 -17.64
N VAL A 58 -58.16 -13.53 -16.50
CA VAL A 58 -57.55 -13.09 -15.23
C VAL A 58 -56.03 -12.94 -15.37
N VAL A 59 -55.36 -13.91 -16.00
CA VAL A 59 -53.92 -13.81 -16.31
C VAL A 59 -53.64 -12.60 -17.21
N GLY A 60 -54.47 -12.36 -18.22
CA GLY A 60 -54.36 -11.20 -19.10
C GLY A 60 -54.43 -9.86 -18.36
N GLN A 61 -55.25 -9.77 -17.31
CA GLN A 61 -55.39 -8.58 -16.46
C GLN A 61 -54.17 -8.35 -15.55
N MET A 62 -53.53 -9.42 -15.09
CA MET A 62 -52.29 -9.35 -14.27
C MET A 62 -51.08 -8.82 -15.05
N GLY A 63 -51.15 -8.87 -16.39
CA GLY A 63 -50.12 -8.37 -17.29
C GLY A 63 -48.99 -9.38 -17.54
N SER A 64 -47.88 -8.91 -18.12
CA SER A 64 -46.81 -9.81 -18.56
C SER A 64 -46.07 -10.46 -17.38
N SER A 65 -45.88 -11.79 -17.44
CA SER A 65 -45.15 -12.60 -16.45
C SER A 65 -43.74 -12.06 -16.16
N TRP A 66 -43.07 -11.51 -17.18
CA TRP A 66 -41.76 -10.86 -17.04
C TRP A 66 -41.80 -9.58 -16.18
N ARG A 67 -42.78 -8.68 -16.36
CA ARG A 67 -42.87 -7.43 -15.57
C ARG A 67 -43.15 -7.76 -14.10
N VAL A 68 -44.10 -8.65 -13.85
CA VAL A 68 -44.48 -9.09 -12.50
C VAL A 68 -43.30 -9.79 -11.82
N GLY A 69 -42.67 -10.76 -12.49
CA GLY A 69 -41.52 -11.48 -11.93
C GLY A 69 -40.32 -10.58 -11.61
N ARG A 70 -40.03 -9.57 -12.45
CA ARG A 70 -38.95 -8.60 -12.15
C ARG A 70 -39.30 -7.64 -11.02
N ALA A 71 -40.57 -7.26 -10.87
CA ALA A 71 -41.01 -6.40 -9.77
C ALA A 71 -40.93 -7.14 -8.43
N LEU A 72 -41.46 -8.37 -8.37
CA LEU A 72 -41.40 -9.23 -7.19
C LEU A 72 -39.96 -9.58 -6.80
N ALA A 73 -39.11 -9.88 -7.78
CA ALA A 73 -37.67 -10.05 -7.55
C ALA A 73 -37.03 -8.82 -6.90
N ARG A 74 -37.38 -7.60 -7.33
CA ARG A 74 -36.83 -6.36 -6.76
C ARG A 74 -37.36 -6.10 -5.36
N ALA A 75 -38.65 -6.33 -5.12
CA ALA A 75 -39.27 -6.15 -3.81
C ALA A 75 -38.72 -7.13 -2.77
N ASN A 76 -38.41 -8.36 -3.19
CA ASN A 76 -37.89 -9.43 -2.34
C ASN A 76 -36.37 -9.57 -2.38
N ARG A 77 -35.64 -8.68 -3.08
CA ARG A 77 -34.19 -8.62 -2.92
C ARG A 77 -33.89 -8.26 -1.49
N ASN A 78 -33.04 -9.03 -0.84
CA ASN A 78 -32.51 -8.70 0.47
C ASN A 78 -31.51 -7.54 0.32
N ILE A 79 -32.05 -6.34 0.10
CA ILE A 79 -31.31 -5.08 -0.05
C ILE A 79 -30.39 -4.89 1.14
N GLU A 80 -30.80 -5.37 2.32
CA GLU A 80 -30.01 -5.26 3.53
C GLU A 80 -28.77 -6.17 3.52
N ALA A 81 -28.89 -7.42 3.06
CA ALA A 81 -27.74 -8.33 2.89
C ALA A 81 -26.77 -7.84 1.80
N GLU A 82 -27.29 -7.34 0.68
CA GLU A 82 -26.46 -6.77 -0.38
C GLU A 82 -25.73 -5.51 0.10
N ARG A 83 -26.43 -4.60 0.78
CA ARG A 83 -25.84 -3.39 1.38
C ARG A 83 -24.81 -3.74 2.46
N ARG A 84 -25.06 -4.74 3.31
CA ARG A 84 -24.08 -5.25 4.29
C ARG A 84 -22.83 -5.79 3.60
N THR A 85 -22.98 -6.58 2.55
CA THR A 85 -21.85 -7.12 1.78
C THR A 85 -21.01 -5.99 1.17
N TRP A 86 -21.65 -5.00 0.54
CA TRP A 86 -20.96 -3.83 0.00
C TRP A 86 -20.25 -3.00 1.07
N MET A 87 -20.88 -2.78 2.23
CA MET A 87 -20.25 -2.09 3.35
C MET A 87 -19.03 -2.86 3.89
N LEU A 88 -19.11 -4.18 4.01
CA LEU A 88 -17.99 -5.02 4.44
C LEU A 88 -16.84 -4.97 3.43
N LEU A 89 -17.12 -5.10 2.14
CA LEU A 89 -16.11 -5.00 1.09
C LEU A 89 -15.43 -3.61 1.06
N ALA A 90 -16.23 -2.54 1.18
CA ALA A 90 -15.70 -1.18 1.25
C ALA A 90 -14.83 -0.97 2.50
N THR A 91 -15.23 -1.54 3.65
CA THR A 91 -14.45 -1.48 4.89
C THR A 91 -13.14 -2.25 4.74
N LEU A 92 -13.18 -3.46 4.20
CA LEU A 92 -12.00 -4.29 3.98
C LEU A 92 -11.00 -3.61 3.03
N ALA A 93 -11.49 -3.01 1.94
CA ALA A 93 -10.66 -2.25 1.00
C ALA A 93 -9.95 -1.06 1.67
N ARG A 94 -10.65 -0.32 2.55
CA ARG A 94 -10.04 0.78 3.30
C ARG A 94 -8.97 0.30 4.29
N VAL A 95 -9.24 -0.80 5.00
CA VAL A 95 -8.29 -1.39 5.94
C VAL A 95 -7.04 -1.89 5.22
N THR A 96 -7.19 -2.58 4.08
CA THR A 96 -6.05 -3.04 3.28
C THR A 96 -5.25 -1.88 2.70
N ALA A 97 -5.90 -0.83 2.20
CA ALA A 97 -5.21 0.37 1.73
C ALA A 97 -4.42 1.06 2.86
N ALA A 98 -5.00 1.17 4.06
CA ALA A 98 -4.35 1.74 5.23
C ALA A 98 -3.13 0.91 5.69
N ALA A 99 -3.27 -0.41 5.74
CA ALA A 99 -2.18 -1.33 6.07
C ALA A 99 -1.05 -1.26 5.02
N GLY A 100 -1.40 -1.27 3.73
CA GLY A 100 -0.45 -1.14 2.63
C GLY A 100 0.33 0.18 2.69
N ALA A 101 -0.35 1.31 2.90
CA ALA A 101 0.30 2.61 3.04
C ALA A 101 1.25 2.65 4.24
N THR A 102 0.85 2.04 5.37
CA THR A 102 1.69 1.98 6.58
C THR A 102 2.94 1.12 6.37
N LEU A 103 2.81 -0.02 5.69
CA LEU A 103 3.95 -0.87 5.34
C LEU A 103 4.91 -0.19 4.36
N MET A 104 4.40 0.45 3.30
CA MET A 104 5.25 1.19 2.37
C MET A 104 5.99 2.32 3.06
N LEU A 105 5.32 3.02 3.98
CA LEU A 105 5.91 4.08 4.75
C LEU A 105 7.00 3.58 5.70
N ALA A 106 6.73 2.50 6.44
CA ALA A 106 7.71 1.88 7.32
C ALA A 106 8.93 1.39 6.53
N PHE A 107 8.71 0.79 5.36
CA PHE A 107 9.77 0.37 4.46
C PHE A 107 10.59 1.56 3.93
N PHE A 108 9.93 2.64 3.51
CA PHE A 108 10.60 3.86 3.06
C PHE A 108 11.44 4.49 4.18
N LEU A 109 10.89 4.60 5.40
CA LEU A 109 11.62 5.10 6.56
C LEU A 109 12.84 4.23 6.86
N LEU A 110 12.68 2.91 6.86
CA LEU A 110 13.79 1.98 7.09
C LEU A 110 14.88 2.10 6.02
N LEU A 111 14.51 2.19 4.74
CA LEU A 111 15.46 2.44 3.66
C LEU A 111 16.18 3.78 3.80
N SER A 112 15.48 4.82 4.26
CA SER A 112 16.07 6.16 4.45
C SER A 112 17.19 6.18 5.49
N LEU A 113 17.18 5.26 6.46
CA LEU A 113 18.25 5.14 7.47
C LEU A 113 19.58 4.63 6.88
N PHE A 114 19.55 3.98 5.72
CA PHE A 114 20.73 3.49 5.01
C PHE A 114 21.30 4.50 4.00
N VAL A 115 20.62 5.62 3.78
CA VAL A 115 21.14 6.71 2.96
C VAL A 115 22.29 7.38 3.71
N VAL A 116 23.42 7.58 3.04
CA VAL A 116 24.62 8.22 3.60
C VAL A 116 24.35 9.71 3.83
N PRO A 117 24.22 10.21 5.07
CA PRO A 117 23.84 11.60 5.36
C PRO A 117 24.92 12.62 4.94
N PRO A 118 24.62 13.93 4.99
CA PRO A 118 25.67 14.95 5.00
C PRO A 118 26.59 14.75 6.21
N ALA A 119 27.83 15.23 6.10
CA ALA A 119 28.76 15.24 7.22
C ALA A 119 28.27 16.23 8.28
N THR A 120 27.88 15.71 9.44
CA THR A 120 27.49 16.48 10.62
C THR A 120 28.26 15.94 11.82
N PRO A 121 28.33 16.67 12.95
CA PRO A 121 28.98 16.16 14.16
C PRO A 121 28.43 14.82 14.66
N LEU A 122 27.21 14.43 14.27
CA LEU A 122 26.58 13.15 14.64
C LEU A 122 26.92 12.02 13.67
N THR A 123 27.20 12.35 12.41
CA THR A 123 27.31 11.36 11.31
C THR A 123 28.72 11.22 10.77
N ALA A 124 29.60 12.14 11.15
CA ALA A 124 30.98 12.20 10.71
C ALA A 124 31.92 11.75 11.84
N THR A 125 32.80 10.81 11.52
CA THR A 125 33.84 10.30 12.42
C THR A 125 35.21 10.66 11.84
N GLU A 126 36.03 11.37 12.62
CA GLU A 126 37.42 11.60 12.23
C GLU A 126 38.28 10.35 12.50
N ILE A 127 39.01 9.93 11.48
CA ILE A 127 39.85 8.75 11.49
C ILE A 127 41.24 9.15 11.04
N THR A 128 42.22 8.94 11.89
CA THR A 128 43.63 9.10 11.52
C THR A 128 44.26 7.73 11.34
N GLY A 129 45.06 7.58 10.29
CA GLY A 129 45.81 6.35 10.06
C GLY A 129 46.91 6.51 9.02
N VAL A 130 47.59 5.41 8.75
CA VAL A 130 48.70 5.37 7.80
C VAL A 130 48.22 4.83 6.48
N VAL A 131 48.54 5.51 5.38
CA VAL A 131 48.13 5.12 4.03
C VAL A 131 48.83 3.83 3.61
N GLN A 132 48.05 2.84 3.19
CA GLN A 132 48.54 1.64 2.50
C GLN A 132 48.50 1.83 0.98
N SER A 133 47.36 2.28 0.45
CA SER A 133 47.20 2.53 -0.98
C SER A 133 46.10 3.56 -1.27
N ILE A 134 46.28 4.32 -2.35
CA ILE A 134 45.26 5.20 -2.92
C ILE A 134 45.08 4.78 -4.37
N ARG A 135 43.89 4.27 -4.72
CA ARG A 135 43.60 3.80 -6.09
C ARG A 135 42.89 4.89 -6.87
N ALA A 136 43.21 4.99 -8.15
CA ALA A 136 42.48 5.83 -9.07
C ALA A 136 41.02 5.35 -9.18
N PRO A 137 40.08 6.24 -9.53
CA PRO A 137 38.72 5.83 -9.85
C PRO A 137 38.71 4.78 -10.98
N LEU A 138 37.95 3.71 -10.81
CA LEU A 138 37.90 2.56 -11.74
C LEU A 138 37.36 2.94 -13.13
N SER A 139 36.45 3.91 -13.19
CA SER A 139 35.92 4.50 -14.42
C SER A 139 35.97 6.01 -14.30
N PHE A 140 36.46 6.72 -15.31
CA PHE A 140 36.32 8.17 -15.37
C PHE A 140 35.18 8.47 -16.34
N PRO A 141 34.19 9.32 -15.99
CA PRO A 141 34.13 10.21 -14.82
C PRO A 141 33.56 9.63 -13.51
N ASP A 142 32.94 8.46 -13.53
CA ASP A 142 31.95 8.05 -12.51
C ASP A 142 32.45 7.08 -11.42
N GLY A 143 33.75 6.82 -11.37
CA GLY A 143 34.33 5.78 -10.51
C GLY A 143 34.69 6.27 -9.13
N ASP A 144 34.57 5.36 -8.16
CA ASP A 144 34.93 5.60 -6.77
C ASP A 144 36.45 5.59 -6.60
N MET A 145 37.00 6.67 -6.02
CA MET A 145 38.41 6.67 -5.59
C MET A 145 38.52 6.02 -4.22
N THR A 146 39.34 4.98 -4.09
CA THR A 146 39.48 4.24 -2.82
C THR A 146 40.77 4.59 -2.08
N ILE A 147 40.68 4.81 -0.76
CA ILE A 147 41.80 4.98 0.16
C ILE A 147 41.81 3.79 1.11
N VAL A 148 42.93 3.07 1.19
CA VAL A 148 43.12 1.93 2.08
C VAL A 148 44.19 2.29 3.11
N LEU A 149 43.87 2.12 4.39
CA LEU A 149 44.81 2.31 5.50
C LEU A 149 45.53 0.99 5.84
N GLN A 150 46.70 1.06 6.48
CA GLN A 150 47.51 -0.12 6.82
C GLN A 150 46.79 -1.12 7.72
N ASP A 151 45.85 -0.65 8.55
CA ASP A 151 45.00 -1.48 9.41
C ASP A 151 43.81 -2.12 8.68
N GLN A 152 43.88 -2.18 7.34
CA GLN A 152 42.90 -2.75 6.42
C GLN A 152 41.55 -2.02 6.39
N ARG A 153 41.46 -0.79 6.91
CA ARG A 153 40.26 0.03 6.73
C ARG A 153 40.17 0.59 5.32
N ASN A 154 38.98 0.48 4.74
CA ASN A 154 38.71 0.82 3.35
C ASN A 154 37.70 1.96 3.23
N PHE A 155 38.11 3.04 2.57
CA PHE A 155 37.31 4.24 2.38
C PHE A 155 37.20 4.59 0.92
N TYR A 156 36.17 5.37 0.58
CA TYR A 156 35.96 5.82 -0.78
C TYR A 156 35.35 7.22 -0.84
N VAL A 157 35.65 7.94 -1.91
CA VAL A 157 35.01 9.21 -2.24
C VAL A 157 34.02 8.93 -3.37
N ASN A 158 32.72 8.94 -3.06
CA ASN A 158 31.63 8.64 -4.00
C ASN A 158 30.57 9.73 -3.96
N ARG A 159 30.91 10.92 -4.44
CA ARG A 159 29.89 11.94 -4.67
C ARG A 159 30.16 12.61 -6.01
N PRO A 160 29.28 12.43 -7.01
CA PRO A 160 29.36 13.12 -8.29
C PRO A 160 29.52 14.64 -8.14
N TYR A 161 28.95 15.20 -7.07
CA TYR A 161 28.94 16.63 -6.76
C TYR A 161 30.18 17.13 -6.00
N GLU A 162 30.88 16.28 -5.26
CA GLU A 162 32.12 16.66 -4.54
C GLU A 162 33.37 16.45 -5.41
N ARG A 163 33.18 15.91 -6.60
CA ARG A 163 34.24 15.57 -7.54
C ARG A 163 35.06 16.79 -7.98
N ASP A 164 34.39 17.92 -8.18
CA ASP A 164 35.05 19.16 -8.61
C ASP A 164 35.81 19.84 -7.46
N ASP A 165 35.35 19.62 -6.22
CA ASP A 165 35.97 20.15 -5.00
C ASP A 165 37.09 19.25 -4.47
N PHE A 166 37.16 17.98 -4.92
CA PHE A 166 38.15 17.02 -4.45
C PHE A 166 39.44 17.05 -5.29
N ALA A 167 40.54 17.49 -4.66
CA ALA A 167 41.87 17.58 -5.27
C ALA A 167 42.58 16.21 -5.44
N TRP A 168 41.91 15.21 -6.02
CA TRP A 168 42.39 13.82 -6.07
C TRP A 168 43.74 13.64 -6.79
N ARG A 169 44.01 14.44 -7.84
CA ARG A 169 45.28 14.40 -8.57
C ARG A 169 46.44 14.83 -7.68
N GLN A 170 46.21 15.91 -6.92
CA GLN A 170 47.18 16.44 -5.96
C GLN A 170 47.40 15.44 -4.82
N LEU A 171 46.33 14.87 -4.27
CA LEU A 171 46.40 13.83 -3.24
C LEU A 171 47.29 12.66 -3.69
N ARG A 172 47.08 12.12 -4.90
CA ARG A 172 47.91 11.01 -5.41
C ARG A 172 49.37 11.41 -5.70
N ALA A 173 49.59 12.66 -6.08
CA ALA A 173 50.93 13.18 -6.34
C ALA A 173 51.73 13.32 -5.03
N GLU A 174 51.10 13.83 -3.98
CA GLU A 174 51.74 14.20 -2.72
C GLU A 174 51.75 13.07 -1.69
N VAL A 175 50.65 12.32 -1.55
CA VAL A 175 50.50 11.30 -0.52
C VAL A 175 50.97 9.94 -1.01
N LYS A 176 51.88 9.33 -0.26
CA LYS A 176 52.50 8.03 -0.52
C LYS A 176 52.11 7.01 0.54
N ARG A 177 52.40 5.75 0.23
CA ARG A 177 52.28 4.65 1.20
C ARG A 177 53.22 4.93 2.38
N GLY A 178 52.70 4.84 3.60
CA GLY A 178 53.44 5.14 4.83
C GLY A 178 53.15 6.52 5.41
N ASP A 179 52.51 7.41 4.64
CA ASP A 179 52.15 8.74 5.12
C ASP A 179 50.95 8.69 6.06
N GLN A 180 50.91 9.64 7.00
CA GLN A 180 49.75 9.82 7.89
C GLN A 180 48.68 10.66 7.19
N ILE A 181 47.43 10.21 7.28
CA ILE A 181 46.26 10.89 6.73
C ILE A 181 45.15 10.94 7.76
N THR A 182 44.38 12.01 7.77
CA THR A 182 43.14 12.15 8.52
C THR A 182 41.97 12.18 7.54
N LEU A 183 41.00 11.32 7.78
CA LEU A 183 39.81 11.10 6.98
C LEU A 183 38.58 11.45 7.82
N THR A 184 37.61 12.12 7.22
CA THR A 184 36.29 12.33 7.83
C THR A 184 35.33 11.35 7.17
N ALA A 185 35.14 10.20 7.84
CA ALA A 185 34.23 9.16 7.38
C ALA A 185 32.79 9.51 7.73
N VAL A 186 31.85 9.20 6.85
CA VAL A 186 30.42 9.43 7.06
C VAL A 186 29.69 8.11 7.08
N GLU A 187 28.87 7.89 8.11
CA GLU A 187 28.14 6.63 8.29
C GLU A 187 26.63 6.84 8.18
N PRO A 188 25.88 5.89 7.59
CA PRO A 188 24.43 5.90 7.65
C PRO A 188 23.93 5.90 9.10
N LEU A 189 22.80 6.57 9.34
CA LEU A 189 22.17 6.60 10.66
C LEU A 189 21.87 5.19 11.18
N ALA A 190 21.53 4.24 10.29
CA ALA A 190 21.32 2.85 10.65
C ALA A 190 22.53 2.19 11.34
N TRP A 191 23.75 2.60 11.00
CA TRP A 191 24.96 2.05 11.60
C TRP A 191 25.27 2.72 12.95
N LEU A 192 25.04 4.03 13.06
CA LEU A 192 25.25 4.77 14.31
C LEU A 192 24.36 4.29 15.47
N ILE A 193 23.14 3.84 15.17
CA ILE A 193 22.21 3.33 16.18
C ILE A 193 22.38 1.83 16.46
N ASN A 194 23.19 1.12 15.67
CA ASN A 194 23.37 -0.32 15.81
C ASN A 194 24.67 -0.61 16.60
N PRO A 195 24.59 -1.16 17.83
CA PRO A 195 25.77 -1.44 18.63
C PRO A 195 26.67 -2.54 18.04
N LEU A 196 26.17 -3.29 17.06
CA LEU A 196 26.92 -4.31 16.32
C LEU A 196 27.46 -3.79 14.98
N ALA A 197 27.31 -2.49 14.70
CA ALA A 197 27.86 -1.92 13.48
C ALA A 197 29.39 -2.04 13.49
N PRO A 198 29.99 -2.43 12.35
CA PRO A 198 31.44 -2.41 12.24
C PRO A 198 31.98 -0.98 12.36
N GLU A 199 33.21 -0.84 12.83
CA GLU A 199 33.91 0.44 12.79
C GLU A 199 33.98 0.96 11.34
N PRO A 200 33.95 2.29 11.12
CA PRO A 200 34.07 2.86 9.79
C PRO A 200 35.35 2.37 9.08
N GLY A 201 35.16 1.89 7.86
CA GLY A 201 36.17 1.26 7.01
C GLY A 201 36.38 -0.24 7.27
N ARG A 202 35.77 -0.84 8.31
CA ARG A 202 35.87 -2.28 8.63
C ARG A 202 34.59 -3.04 8.28
N GLY A 203 34.10 -2.91 7.06
CA GLY A 203 32.90 -3.62 6.59
C GLY A 203 33.11 -4.37 5.28
N VAL A 204 32.04 -5.04 4.81
CA VAL A 204 31.98 -5.65 3.47
C VAL A 204 31.98 -4.58 2.37
N ALA A 205 31.53 -3.37 2.69
CA ALA A 205 31.51 -2.22 1.81
C ALA A 205 32.51 -1.14 2.25
N TYR A 206 32.93 -0.31 1.30
CA TYR A 206 33.74 0.89 1.57
C TYR A 206 32.93 1.92 2.36
N THR A 207 33.58 2.67 3.25
CA THR A 207 32.92 3.77 4.00
C THR A 207 33.14 5.11 3.29
N PRO A 208 32.08 5.90 3.03
CA PRO A 208 32.18 7.11 2.25
C PRO A 208 32.88 8.21 3.07
N LEU A 209 33.63 9.06 2.37
CA LEU A 209 34.36 10.17 2.95
C LEU A 209 33.70 11.50 2.62
N ALA A 210 33.69 12.40 3.59
CA ALA A 210 33.36 13.82 3.41
C ALA A 210 34.58 14.73 3.53
N GLY A 211 35.68 14.25 4.07
CA GLY A 211 36.89 15.05 4.29
C GLY A 211 38.15 14.21 4.17
N VAL A 212 39.20 14.81 3.61
CA VAL A 212 40.51 14.18 3.41
C VAL A 212 41.59 15.23 3.62
N ARG A 213 42.48 15.02 4.58
CA ARG A 213 43.60 15.92 4.86
C ARG A 213 44.84 15.17 5.34
N THR A 214 46.01 15.68 5.01
CA THR A 214 47.27 15.38 5.71
C THR A 214 47.46 16.41 6.84
N PRO A 215 48.55 16.33 7.62
CA PRO A 215 48.86 17.37 8.60
C PRO A 215 49.05 18.77 7.99
N THR A 216 49.39 18.86 6.70
CA THR A 216 49.75 20.12 6.03
C THR A 216 48.77 20.56 4.95
N THR A 217 48.02 19.63 4.36
CA THR A 217 47.23 19.89 3.15
C THR A 217 45.82 19.33 3.31
N MET A 218 44.82 20.12 2.95
CA MET A 218 43.43 19.70 2.87
C MET A 218 43.08 19.42 1.41
N TYR A 219 42.61 18.20 1.11
CA TYR A 219 42.26 17.77 -0.25
C TYR A 219 40.75 17.72 -0.48
N LEU A 220 39.98 17.51 0.58
CA LEU A 220 38.52 17.58 0.61
C LEU A 220 38.09 18.17 1.96
N ASP A 221 37.29 19.23 1.94
CA ASP A 221 36.75 19.86 3.15
C ASP A 221 35.39 19.26 3.51
N ALA A 222 35.28 18.70 4.73
CA ALA A 222 34.03 18.18 5.28
C ALA A 222 32.92 19.25 5.37
N LYS A 223 33.27 20.53 5.50
CA LYS A 223 32.29 21.63 5.50
C LYS A 223 31.70 21.88 4.12
N LEU A 224 32.53 21.84 3.07
CA LEU A 224 32.06 21.95 1.68
C LEU A 224 31.20 20.74 1.32
N SER A 225 31.63 19.54 1.71
CA SER A 225 30.82 18.32 1.59
C SER A 225 29.43 18.49 2.20
N ALA A 226 29.35 19.00 3.44
CA ALA A 226 28.07 19.22 4.12
C ALA A 226 27.17 20.26 3.41
N GLN A 227 27.76 21.29 2.77
CA GLN A 227 27.03 22.36 2.08
C GLN A 227 26.57 21.97 0.67
N ASN A 228 27.40 21.24 -0.07
CA ASN A 228 27.16 20.86 -1.47
C ASN A 228 26.34 19.57 -1.60
N THR A 229 26.03 18.92 -0.49
CA THR A 229 25.13 17.78 -0.45
C THR A 229 23.70 18.25 -0.83
N PRO A 230 23.18 17.94 -2.04
CA PRO A 230 21.94 18.56 -2.55
C PRO A 230 20.74 18.25 -1.64
N ALA A 231 19.75 19.15 -1.63
CA ALA A 231 18.51 19.04 -0.85
C ALA A 231 17.65 17.76 -1.08
N LEU A 232 18.10 16.82 -1.92
CA LEU A 232 17.65 15.42 -1.94
C LEU A 232 17.69 14.78 -0.53
N PHE A 233 18.49 15.30 0.39
CA PHE A 233 18.51 14.91 1.82
C PHE A 233 17.39 15.48 2.68
N MET A 234 16.49 16.30 2.12
CA MET A 234 15.18 16.52 2.72
C MET A 234 14.30 15.27 2.60
N GLN A 235 14.66 14.23 1.84
CA GLN A 235 13.87 13.00 1.72
C GLN A 235 13.52 12.33 3.05
N PRO A 236 14.44 12.06 4.00
CA PRO A 236 14.07 11.48 5.29
C PRO A 236 13.12 12.38 6.08
N MET A 237 13.30 13.70 6.05
CA MET A 237 12.44 14.64 6.77
C MET A 237 11.07 14.81 6.10
N ILE A 238 11.02 14.92 4.77
CA ILE A 238 9.82 14.90 3.94
C ILE A 238 9.10 13.56 4.10
N ALA A 239 9.82 12.45 4.20
CA ALA A 239 9.25 11.14 4.47
C ALA A 239 8.70 11.02 5.88
N LEU A 240 9.33 11.64 6.88
CA LEU A 240 8.81 11.72 8.25
C LEU A 240 7.55 12.61 8.31
N LEU A 241 7.52 13.71 7.55
CA LEU A 241 6.35 14.57 7.42
C LEU A 241 5.21 13.87 6.67
N LEU A 242 5.52 13.19 5.57
CA LEU A 242 4.57 12.33 4.85
C LEU A 242 4.12 11.17 5.74
N ALA A 243 5.00 10.61 6.57
CA ALA A 243 4.66 9.58 7.54
C ALA A 243 3.64 10.07 8.54
N GLY A 244 3.93 11.21 9.18
CA GLY A 244 3.04 11.86 10.13
C GLY A 244 1.72 12.24 9.48
N PHE A 245 1.73 12.75 8.24
CA PHE A 245 0.54 13.11 7.49
C PHE A 245 -0.33 11.88 7.17
N VAL A 246 0.28 10.80 6.65
CA VAL A 246 -0.42 9.54 6.37
C VAL A 246 -1.01 8.96 7.65
N LEU A 247 -0.24 8.93 8.76
CA LEU A 247 -0.76 8.47 10.06
C LEU A 247 -1.94 9.34 10.54
N ALA A 248 -1.83 10.66 10.41
CA ALA A 248 -2.87 11.60 10.81
C ALA A 248 -4.14 11.44 9.97
N CYS A 249 -4.02 11.16 8.67
CA CYS A 249 -5.15 10.87 7.79
C CYS A 249 -5.79 9.50 8.08
N MET A 250 -5.03 8.52 8.54
CA MET A 250 -5.53 7.16 8.85
C MET A 250 -6.14 7.06 10.26
N LEU A 251 -5.72 7.91 11.21
CA LEU A 251 -6.20 7.90 12.60
C LEU A 251 -7.73 8.01 12.74
N PRO A 252 -8.43 8.91 12.02
CA PRO A 252 -9.88 9.04 12.10
C PRO A 252 -10.64 7.79 11.64
N GLU A 253 -10.17 7.14 10.57
CA GLU A 253 -10.79 5.90 10.07
C GLU A 253 -10.53 4.74 11.03
N LEU A 254 -9.32 4.63 11.59
CA LEU A 254 -9.00 3.65 12.62
C LEU A 254 -9.89 3.83 13.86
N ARG A 255 -10.09 5.07 14.31
CA ARG A 255 -11.00 5.40 15.42
C ARG A 255 -12.45 5.02 15.11
N ARG A 256 -12.94 5.24 13.88
CA ARG A 256 -14.29 4.80 13.49
C ARG A 256 -14.40 3.28 13.52
N VAL A 257 -13.45 2.55 12.94
CA VAL A 257 -13.46 1.08 12.93
C VAL A 257 -13.46 0.52 14.36
N ILE A 258 -12.60 1.05 15.24
CA ILE A 258 -12.56 0.64 16.65
C ILE A 258 -13.90 0.93 17.34
N ARG A 259 -14.47 2.13 17.15
CA ARG A 259 -15.74 2.51 17.78
C ARG A 259 -16.90 1.63 17.30
N PHE A 260 -16.99 1.32 16.00
CA PHE A 260 -17.98 0.38 15.46
C PHE A 260 -17.78 -1.06 15.97
N GLY A 261 -16.54 -1.49 16.18
CA GLY A 261 -16.25 -2.80 16.79
C GLY A 261 -16.64 -2.89 18.26
N THR A 262 -16.51 -1.79 19.02
CA THR A 262 -16.85 -1.76 20.46
C THR A 262 -18.32 -1.46 20.74
N GLU A 263 -18.98 -0.68 19.88
CA GLU A 263 -20.40 -0.30 20.03
C GLU A 263 -21.34 -1.26 19.27
N GLY A 264 -20.81 -2.19 18.48
CA GLY A 264 -21.54 -3.26 17.79
C GLY A 264 -22.19 -4.32 18.70
N ARG A 265 -22.38 -4.05 20.00
CA ARG A 265 -23.44 -4.72 20.77
C ARG A 265 -24.77 -4.13 20.32
N TRP A 266 -25.27 -4.66 19.20
CA TRP A 266 -26.65 -4.52 18.79
C TRP A 266 -27.55 -4.88 19.96
N THR A 267 -28.13 -3.86 20.59
CA THR A 267 -29.33 -4.00 21.38
C THR A 267 -30.39 -4.62 20.48
N ARG A 268 -30.58 -5.94 20.60
CA ARG A 268 -31.78 -6.61 20.09
C ARG A 268 -32.96 -5.97 20.81
N ARG A 269 -33.76 -5.20 20.08
CA ARG A 269 -35.17 -5.00 20.38
C ARG A 269 -35.96 -5.78 19.34
#